data_AF-A0A2H3BBC8-F1
#
_entry.id   AF-A0A2H3BBC8-F1
#
_cell.length_a   1.000
_cell.length_b   1.000
_cell.length_c   1.000
_cell.angle_alpha   90.00
_cell.angle_beta   90.00
_cell.angle_gamma   90.00
#
_symmetry.space_group_name_H-M   'P 1'
#
loop_
_entity.id
_entity.type
_entity.pdbx_description
1 polymer ?
#
loop_
_entity_poly.entity_id
_entity_poly.type
_entity_poly.pdbx_seq_one_letter_code
_entity_poly.pdbx_strand_id
1 'polypeptide(L)'
;MIPDLTTTEQMQNMGNKDLKDCMKFDPCCETSDDLTENFHIFAGKRAPKRDPNAAEQPTFIYIAGRNENEHTDEATAGGGAWFGTNDERNIAVRAPNTYQTSRAGEICAILAALKSQPYGKPGYTIFANQILNPEAPRP
;
A
#
# COMPACT_ATOMS: atom_id res chain seq x y z
N MET A 1 9.74 -29.85 1.47
CA MET A 1 9.93 -30.42 2.81
C MET A 1 9.97 -29.22 3.74
N ILE A 2 8.88 -28.97 4.47
CA ILE A 2 8.71 -27.78 5.34
C ILE A 2 9.36 -28.14 6.68
N PRO A 3 10.21 -27.29 7.29
CA PRO A 3 10.77 -27.59 8.60
C PRO A 3 9.64 -27.60 9.64
N ASP A 4 9.57 -28.72 10.35
CA ASP A 4 8.64 -28.99 11.43
C ASP A 4 9.00 -28.10 12.63
N LEU A 5 8.07 -27.27 13.08
CA LEU A 5 8.27 -26.42 14.26
C LEU A 5 8.40 -27.34 15.48
N THR A 6 9.61 -27.39 16.04
CA THR A 6 9.93 -28.27 17.16
C THR A 6 9.02 -28.02 18.37
N THR A 7 8.64 -29.13 19.00
CA THR A 7 7.59 -29.31 20.02
C THR A 7 7.75 -28.45 21.28
N THR A 8 8.89 -27.78 21.45
CA THR A 8 9.22 -26.97 22.62
C THR A 8 8.51 -25.61 22.64
N GLU A 9 8.29 -24.98 21.48
CA GLU A 9 7.61 -23.67 21.39
C GLU A 9 6.09 -23.79 21.61
N GLN A 10 5.51 -24.95 21.32
CA GLN A 10 4.10 -25.21 21.57
C GLN A 10 3.78 -25.31 23.07
N MET A 11 4.73 -25.71 23.91
CA MET A 11 4.48 -25.91 25.35
C MET A 11 4.47 -24.60 26.17
N GLN A 12 5.15 -23.54 25.72
CA GLN A 12 5.09 -22.24 26.41
C GLN A 12 3.81 -21.45 26.14
N ASN A 13 3.09 -21.75 25.06
CA ASN A 13 1.85 -21.04 24.69
C ASN A 13 0.56 -21.64 25.27
N MET A 14 0.63 -22.71 26.06
CA MET A 14 -0.56 -23.39 26.61
C MET A 14 -1.09 -22.81 27.94
N GLY A 15 -0.45 -21.76 28.49
CA GLY A 15 -0.79 -21.22 29.82
C GLY A 15 -1.82 -20.08 29.87
N ASN A 16 -2.28 -19.54 28.74
CA ASN A 16 -3.09 -18.31 28.73
C ASN A 16 -4.32 -18.43 27.82
N LYS A 17 -5.32 -19.20 28.27
CA LYS A 17 -6.51 -19.56 27.47
C LYS A 17 -7.63 -18.51 27.42
N ASP A 18 -7.47 -17.33 28.03
CA ASP A 18 -8.55 -16.33 28.14
C ASP A 18 -8.34 -15.01 27.37
N LEU A 19 -7.32 -14.91 26.51
CA LEU A 19 -7.19 -13.79 25.55
C LEU A 19 -7.46 -14.29 24.13
N LYS A 20 -8.75 -14.38 23.84
CA LYS A 20 -9.34 -14.77 22.56
C LYS A 20 -8.93 -13.78 21.45
N ASP A 21 -7.92 -14.19 20.69
CA ASP A 21 -7.68 -13.88 19.28
C ASP A 21 -7.56 -12.41 18.86
N CYS A 22 -6.65 -11.67 19.49
CA CYS A 22 -6.01 -10.53 18.82
C CYS A 22 -4.52 -10.83 18.76
N MET A 23 -4.11 -11.59 17.73
CA MET A 23 -2.70 -11.83 17.42
C MET A 23 -2.09 -10.46 17.13
N LYS A 24 -1.33 -9.93 18.09
CA LYS A 24 -0.64 -8.65 17.94
C LYS A 24 0.41 -8.87 16.87
N PHE A 25 0.22 -8.27 15.69
CA PHE A 25 1.22 -8.31 14.63
C PHE A 25 2.48 -7.64 15.16
N ASP A 26 3.49 -8.45 15.45
CA ASP A 26 4.82 -8.00 15.81
C ASP A 26 5.68 -8.06 14.53
N PRO A 27 6.02 -6.92 13.91
CA PRO A 27 6.83 -6.90 12.71
C PRO A 27 8.31 -7.19 12.99
N CYS A 28 8.70 -7.49 14.23
CA CYS A 28 10.03 -8.02 14.53
C CYS A 28 10.20 -9.44 13.96
N CYS A 29 10.39 -9.52 12.66
CA CYS A 29 11.05 -10.66 12.04
C CYS A 29 12.55 -10.51 12.36
N GLU A 30 13.04 -11.23 13.36
CA GLU A 30 14.48 -11.45 13.52
C GLU A 30 14.95 -12.31 12.35
N THR A 31 15.44 -11.67 11.30
CA THR A 31 16.07 -12.38 10.19
C THR A 31 17.43 -12.88 10.66
N SER A 32 17.83 -14.07 10.21
CA SER A 32 19.24 -14.47 10.28
C SER A 32 20.12 -13.39 9.67
N ASP A 33 21.41 -13.36 10.04
CA ASP A 33 22.39 -12.39 9.51
C ASP A 33 22.51 -12.43 7.97
N ASP A 34 21.91 -13.42 7.31
CA ASP A 34 21.85 -13.56 5.86
C ASP A 34 20.46 -13.19 5.29
N LEU A 35 20.37 -11.99 4.74
CA LEU A 35 19.19 -11.48 4.02
C LEU A 35 18.73 -12.37 2.85
N THR A 36 19.62 -13.23 2.33
CA THR A 36 19.30 -14.08 1.18
C THR A 36 18.40 -15.27 1.54
N GLU A 37 18.35 -15.66 2.81
CA GLU A 37 17.51 -16.77 3.28
C GLU A 37 16.03 -16.40 3.38
N ASN A 38 15.72 -15.12 3.61
CA ASN A 38 14.38 -14.67 3.99
C ASN A 38 13.67 -13.84 2.91
N PHE A 39 14.39 -13.31 1.91
CA PHE A 39 13.81 -12.52 0.83
C PHE A 39 14.16 -13.07 -0.55
N HIS A 40 13.19 -13.70 -1.20
CA HIS A 40 13.32 -14.10 -2.61
C HIS A 40 12.78 -13.01 -3.53
N ILE A 41 13.68 -12.22 -4.15
CA ILE A 41 13.32 -11.27 -5.20
C ILE A 41 13.27 -12.01 -6.54
N PHE A 42 12.07 -12.42 -6.95
CA PHE A 42 11.83 -12.98 -8.29
C PHE A 42 11.73 -11.85 -9.33
N ALA A 43 12.86 -11.22 -9.66
CA ALA A 43 12.91 -10.33 -10.81
C ALA A 43 13.06 -11.17 -12.09
N GLY A 44 12.06 -11.13 -12.98
CA GLY A 44 12.15 -11.65 -14.35
C GLY A 44 13.18 -10.88 -15.20
N LYS A 45 13.03 -10.89 -16.54
CA LYS A 45 13.93 -10.22 -17.52
C LYS A 45 14.45 -8.88 -16.96
N ARG A 46 15.78 -8.75 -16.90
CA ARG A 46 16.53 -7.61 -16.30
C ARG A 46 15.76 -6.31 -16.48
N ALA A 47 15.35 -5.71 -15.37
CA ALA A 47 14.82 -4.36 -15.37
C ALA A 47 15.81 -3.41 -16.06
N PRO A 48 15.33 -2.40 -16.81
CA PRO A 48 16.20 -1.41 -17.42
C PRO A 48 17.09 -0.77 -16.34
N LYS A 49 18.39 -0.66 -16.63
CA LYS A 49 19.33 0.00 -15.72
C LYS A 49 18.95 1.48 -15.61
N ARG A 50 18.72 1.95 -14.38
CA ARG A 50 18.51 3.36 -14.05
C ARG A 50 19.79 4.14 -14.37
N ASP A 51 19.65 5.35 -14.90
CA ASP A 51 20.76 6.30 -15.00
C ASP A 51 21.11 6.79 -13.58
N PRO A 52 22.32 6.53 -13.06
CA PRO A 52 22.72 6.95 -11.72
C PRO A 52 22.84 8.47 -11.57
N ASN A 53 22.85 9.23 -12.68
CA ASN A 53 23.03 10.69 -12.66
C ASN A 53 21.73 11.47 -12.96
N ALA A 54 20.59 10.80 -13.15
CA ALA A 54 19.33 11.49 -13.36
C ALA A 54 18.96 12.24 -12.07
N ALA A 55 18.95 13.58 -12.11
CA ALA A 55 18.51 14.40 -10.99
C ALA A 55 17.05 14.08 -10.66
N GLU A 56 16.84 13.48 -9.48
CA GLU A 56 15.53 12.98 -9.08
C GLU A 56 14.75 14.09 -8.41
N GLN A 57 13.91 14.77 -9.20
CA GLN A 57 12.85 15.60 -8.64
C GLN A 57 11.74 14.66 -8.16
N PRO A 58 11.37 14.67 -6.87
CA PRO A 58 10.27 13.86 -6.38
C PRO A 58 8.99 14.26 -7.11
N THR A 59 8.27 13.29 -7.66
CA THR A 59 6.93 13.52 -8.19
C THR A 59 5.93 13.38 -7.05
N PHE A 60 5.19 14.44 -6.79
CA PHE A 60 4.13 14.45 -5.79
C PHE A 60 2.81 13.97 -6.39
N ILE A 61 2.15 13.05 -5.69
CA ILE A 61 0.86 12.52 -6.09
C ILE A 61 -0.08 12.66 -4.89
N TYR A 62 -1.21 13.33 -5.11
CA TYR A 62 -2.25 13.49 -4.11
C TYR A 62 -3.33 12.44 -4.34
N ILE A 63 -3.57 11.61 -3.33
CA ILE A 63 -4.55 10.53 -3.38
C ILE A 63 -5.70 10.86 -2.44
N ALA A 64 -6.92 10.74 -2.94
CA ALA A 64 -8.13 10.86 -2.12
C ALA A 64 -9.12 9.74 -2.45
N GLY A 65 -9.77 9.19 -1.43
CA GLY A 65 -10.91 8.30 -1.56
C GLY A 65 -12.18 8.96 -1.05
N ARG A 66 -13.32 8.59 -1.62
CA ARG A 66 -14.64 9.02 -1.17
C ARG A 66 -15.61 7.84 -1.19
N ASN A 67 -16.55 7.86 -0.26
CA ASN A 67 -17.68 6.95 -0.20
C ASN A 67 -18.97 7.78 -0.08
N GLU A 68 -20.04 7.30 -0.70
CA GLU A 68 -21.42 7.78 -0.55
C GLU A 68 -22.29 6.63 -0.03
N ASN A 69 -23.30 6.95 0.78
CA ASN A 69 -24.19 5.96 1.41
C ASN A 69 -23.45 4.90 2.23
N GLU A 70 -22.50 5.32 3.06
CA GLU A 70 -21.73 4.39 3.89
C GLU A 70 -22.66 3.56 4.80
N HIS A 71 -22.33 2.28 4.97
CA HIS A 71 -23.11 1.30 5.74
C HIS A 71 -24.48 0.91 5.15
N THR A 72 -24.74 1.20 3.88
CA THR A 72 -25.95 0.71 3.18
C THR A 72 -25.59 -0.21 2.00
N ASP A 73 -26.58 -0.94 1.50
CA ASP A 73 -26.44 -1.77 0.29
C ASP A 73 -26.27 -0.92 -0.99
N GLU A 74 -26.53 0.38 -0.89
CA GLU A 74 -26.33 1.38 -1.95
C GLU A 74 -24.98 2.12 -1.81
N ALA A 75 -24.07 1.60 -0.96
CA ALA A 75 -22.76 2.18 -0.75
C ALA A 75 -21.98 2.26 -2.07
N THR A 76 -21.34 3.40 -2.28
CA THR A 76 -20.61 3.66 -3.52
C THR A 76 -19.33 4.43 -3.26
N ALA A 77 -18.20 3.82 -3.61
CA ALA A 77 -16.88 4.36 -3.35
C ALA A 77 -16.04 4.50 -4.61
N GLY A 78 -15.12 5.46 -4.55
CA GLY A 78 -14.13 5.70 -5.59
C GLY A 78 -12.93 6.45 -5.01
N GLY A 79 -11.89 6.57 -5.81
CA GLY A 79 -10.73 7.37 -5.48
C GLY A 79 -10.19 8.14 -6.67
N GLY A 80 -9.36 9.12 -6.39
CA GLY A 80 -8.69 9.92 -7.38
C GLY A 80 -7.21 10.07 -7.07
N ALA A 81 -6.41 10.15 -8.12
CA ALA A 81 -5.00 10.51 -8.05
C ALA A 81 -4.77 11.79 -8.86
N TRP A 82 -4.15 12.78 -8.22
CA TRP A 82 -3.87 14.08 -8.82
C TRP A 82 -2.36 14.35 -8.82
N PHE A 83 -1.82 14.62 -10.01
CA PHE A 83 -0.41 14.88 -10.28
C PHE A 83 -0.10 16.37 -10.49
N GLY A 84 -1.13 17.17 -10.78
CA GLY A 84 -1.00 18.58 -11.10
C GLY A 84 -2.10 19.08 -12.03
N THR A 85 -2.22 20.39 -12.18
CA THR A 85 -3.19 21.01 -13.10
C THR A 85 -2.89 20.59 -14.54
N ASN A 86 -3.91 20.11 -15.27
CA ASN A 86 -3.82 19.63 -16.66
C ASN A 86 -2.85 18.46 -16.89
N ASP A 87 -2.45 17.73 -15.85
CA ASP A 87 -1.67 16.50 -16.01
C ASP A 87 -2.56 15.37 -16.57
N GLU A 88 -2.15 14.77 -17.68
CA GLU A 88 -2.88 13.69 -18.35
C GLU A 88 -2.98 12.40 -17.50
N ARG A 89 -2.13 12.27 -16.47
CA ARG A 89 -2.12 11.13 -15.55
C ARG A 89 -3.14 11.28 -14.42
N ASN A 90 -3.80 12.44 -14.30
CA ASN A 90 -4.90 12.64 -13.37
C ASN A 90 -6.00 11.62 -13.66
N ILE A 91 -6.41 10.86 -12.64
CA ILE A 91 -7.34 9.75 -12.83
C ILE A 91 -8.31 9.64 -11.67
N ALA A 92 -9.56 9.31 -12.00
CA ALA A 92 -10.58 8.88 -11.06
C ALA A 92 -10.93 7.42 -11.32
N VAL A 93 -11.04 6.62 -10.27
CA VAL A 93 -11.31 5.19 -10.36
C VAL A 93 -12.42 4.79 -9.40
N ARG A 94 -13.25 3.84 -9.84
CA ARG A 94 -14.30 3.25 -9.02
C ARG A 94 -13.71 2.12 -8.17
N ALA A 95 -14.12 2.05 -6.91
CA ALA A 95 -13.78 0.89 -6.09
C ALA A 95 -14.56 -0.36 -6.58
N PRO A 96 -14.00 -1.58 -6.44
CA PRO A 96 -14.72 -2.80 -6.79
C PRO A 96 -16.05 -2.91 -6.04
N ASN A 97 -17.05 -3.54 -6.66
CA ASN A 97 -18.39 -3.69 -6.07
C ASN A 97 -18.39 -4.39 -4.71
N THR A 98 -17.41 -5.24 -4.46
CA THR A 98 -17.21 -5.94 -3.18
C THR A 98 -16.62 -5.06 -2.07
N TYR A 99 -16.06 -3.90 -2.42
CA TYR A 99 -15.32 -3.04 -1.50
C TYR A 99 -15.72 -1.57 -1.67
N GLN A 100 -16.93 -1.23 -1.21
CA GLN A 100 -17.45 0.13 -1.26
C GLN A 100 -17.07 0.94 -0.01
N THR A 101 -15.77 1.21 0.16
CA THR A 101 -15.23 2.03 1.25
C THR A 101 -14.28 3.11 0.73
N SER A 102 -14.13 4.21 1.46
CA SER A 102 -13.19 5.28 1.11
C SER A 102 -11.76 4.76 0.96
N ARG A 103 -11.32 3.90 1.90
CA ARG A 103 -9.99 3.25 1.89
C ARG A 103 -9.79 2.35 0.68
N ALA A 104 -10.82 1.62 0.25
CA ALA A 104 -10.76 0.85 -0.99
C ALA A 104 -10.59 1.77 -2.21
N GLY A 105 -11.27 2.92 -2.22
CA GLY A 105 -11.06 3.98 -3.21
C GLY A 105 -9.63 4.50 -3.25
N GLU A 106 -9.04 4.82 -2.09
CA GLU A 106 -7.64 5.28 -1.97
C GLU A 106 -6.66 4.24 -2.53
N ILE A 107 -6.82 2.97 -2.15
CA ILE A 107 -5.97 1.87 -2.65
C ILE A 107 -6.10 1.74 -4.18
N CYS A 108 -7.32 1.80 -4.71
CA CYS A 108 -7.53 1.74 -6.16
C CYS A 108 -6.85 2.92 -6.88
N ALA A 109 -6.94 4.12 -6.32
CA ALA A 109 -6.30 5.31 -6.86
C ALA A 109 -4.76 5.19 -6.83
N ILE A 110 -4.17 4.66 -5.76
CA ILE A 110 -2.72 4.39 -5.68
C ILE A 110 -2.31 3.42 -6.78
N LEU A 111 -3.02 2.29 -6.92
CA LEU A 111 -2.70 1.29 -7.94
C LEU A 111 -2.83 1.86 -9.36
N ALA A 112 -3.85 2.69 -9.60
CA ALA A 112 -4.04 3.35 -10.88
C ALA A 112 -2.93 4.38 -11.17
N ALA A 113 -2.55 5.18 -10.17
CA ALA A 113 -1.47 6.15 -10.27
C ALA A 113 -0.13 5.48 -10.58
N LEU A 114 0.17 4.34 -9.95
CA LEU A 114 1.40 3.58 -10.21
C LEU A 114 1.40 2.95 -11.61
N LYS A 115 0.24 2.50 -12.10
CA LYS A 115 0.10 1.93 -13.46
C LYS A 115 0.19 2.97 -14.57
N SER A 116 -0.19 4.22 -14.31
CA SER A 116 -0.09 5.30 -15.30
C SER A 116 1.35 5.81 -15.48
N GLN A 117 2.30 5.34 -14.67
CA GLN A 117 3.68 5.80 -14.77
C GLN A 117 4.46 5.11 -15.89
N PRO A 118 5.29 5.86 -16.62
CA PRO A 118 6.30 5.27 -17.48
C PRO A 118 7.28 4.44 -16.65
N TYR A 119 7.59 3.23 -17.09
CA TYR A 119 8.63 2.40 -16.50
C TYR A 119 9.97 3.15 -16.45
N GLY A 120 10.63 3.14 -15.29
CA GLY A 120 11.98 3.67 -15.11
C GLY A 120 12.09 5.15 -14.70
N LYS A 121 10.98 5.83 -14.38
CA LYS A 121 11.06 7.16 -13.74
C LYS A 121 11.42 7.06 -12.24
N PRO A 122 12.22 8.01 -11.71
CA PRO A 122 12.67 8.00 -10.32
C PRO A 122 11.54 8.28 -9.30
N GLY A 123 11.86 8.08 -8.01
CA GLY A 123 10.92 7.86 -6.91
C GLY A 123 9.76 8.84 -6.76
N TYR A 124 8.64 8.32 -6.25
CA TYR A 124 7.41 9.07 -6.01
C TYR A 124 7.21 9.32 -4.53
N THR A 125 6.69 10.49 -4.21
CA THR A 125 6.16 10.78 -2.87
C THR A 125 4.64 10.81 -2.98
N ILE A 126 4.01 9.78 -2.43
CA ILE A 126 2.55 9.64 -2.41
C ILE A 126 2.03 10.27 -1.12
N PHE A 127 1.15 11.26 -1.25
CA PHE A 127 0.40 11.82 -0.14
C PHE A 127 -1.04 11.28 -0.19
N ALA A 128 -1.36 10.38 0.72
CA ALA A 128 -2.74 9.94 0.94
C ALA A 128 -3.40 10.85 1.97
N ASN A 129 -4.62 11.30 1.67
CA ASN A 129 -5.33 12.38 2.35
C ASN A 129 -5.72 12.10 3.83
N GLN A 130 -5.21 11.05 4.47
CA GLN A 130 -5.47 10.79 5.89
C GLN A 130 -4.63 11.65 6.85
N ILE A 131 -3.82 12.58 6.34
CA ILE A 131 -3.02 13.53 7.16
C ILE A 131 -3.13 14.97 6.65
N LEU A 132 -4.23 15.35 5.99
CA LEU A 132 -4.52 16.79 5.82
C LEU A 132 -5.55 17.18 6.87
N ASN A 133 -5.02 17.78 7.92
CA ASN A 133 -5.74 18.58 8.90
C ASN A 133 -6.81 19.42 8.17
N PRO A 134 -8.10 19.36 8.54
CA PRO A 134 -9.16 20.11 7.86
C PRO A 134 -8.95 21.63 7.83
N GLU A 135 -7.95 22.15 8.55
CA GLU A 135 -7.52 23.55 8.54
C GLU A 135 -6.47 23.90 7.47
N ALA A 136 -5.95 22.94 6.69
CA ALA A 136 -5.02 23.27 5.62
C ALA A 136 -5.72 24.07 4.51
N PRO A 137 -5.16 25.22 4.07
CA PRO A 137 -5.76 26.02 3.02
C PRO A 137 -5.89 25.19 1.75
N ARG A 138 -7.13 25.09 1.23
CA ARG A 138 -7.39 24.50 -0.07
C ARG A 138 -6.79 25.42 -1.15
N PRO A 139 -6.03 24.88 -2.12
CA PRO A 139 -5.54 25.67 -3.25
C PRO A 139 -6.69 26.20 -4.11
#